data_AF-A0A7V0MFX5-F1
#
_entry.id   AF-A0A7V0MFX5-F1
#
_cell.length_a   1.000
_cell.length_b   1.000
_cell.length_c   1.000
_cell.angle_alpha   90.00
_cell.angle_beta   90.00
_cell.angle_gamma   90.00
#
_symmetry.space_group_name_H-M   'P 1'
#
loop_
_entity.id
_entity.type
_entity.pdbx_description
1 polymer ?
#
loop_
_entity_poly.entity_id
_entity_poly.type
_entity_poly.pdbx_seq_one_letter_code
_entity_poly.pdbx_strand_id
1 'polypeptide(L)'
;MKHGEKFNKTSLRIAVLAHNLRVAGGLSVGKNVIAALGRVAPEHTYFCTIPEGLGYEEICQKIPRCQTLVHGHKGGFVRRWLFEVFRLPKAIESFRPDLLLGLGILD
;
A
#
# COMPACT_ATOMS: atom_id res chain seq x y z
N MET A 1 0.18 30.47 20.99
CA MET A 1 1.16 29.43 20.62
C MET A 1 1.50 29.61 19.14
N LYS A 2 2.76 29.93 18.82
CA LYS A 2 3.28 30.00 17.45
C LYS A 2 4.01 28.69 17.14
N HIS A 3 3.45 27.84 16.28
CA HIS A 3 4.16 26.96 15.35
C HIS A 3 3.14 25.99 14.74
N GLY A 4 2.65 26.33 13.55
CA GLY A 4 2.09 25.36 12.63
C GLY A 4 2.88 25.55 11.36
N GLU A 5 4.05 24.91 11.27
CA GLU A 5 4.84 24.93 10.06
C GLU A 5 3.92 24.53 8.90
N LYS A 6 3.90 25.37 7.86
CA LYS A 6 3.34 24.96 6.58
C LYS A 6 4.14 23.74 6.16
N PHE A 7 3.60 22.54 6.33
CA PHE A 7 4.14 21.33 5.72
C PHE A 7 4.38 21.68 4.26
N ASN A 8 5.65 21.77 3.88
CA ASN A 8 6.04 22.17 2.55
C ASN A 8 5.40 21.15 1.61
N LYS A 9 4.42 21.59 0.80
CA LYS A 9 3.50 20.72 0.06
C LYS A 9 4.24 20.06 -1.10
N THR A 10 5.14 19.15 -0.76
CA THR A 10 5.90 18.32 -1.68
C THR A 10 5.09 17.04 -1.89
N SER A 11 4.80 16.75 -3.16
CA SER A 11 4.14 15.51 -3.52
C SER A 11 5.09 14.34 -3.25
N LEU A 12 4.79 13.52 -2.25
CA LEU A 12 5.55 12.31 -1.93
C LEU A 12 5.13 11.11 -2.77
N ARG A 13 6.03 10.14 -2.88
CA ARG A 13 5.83 8.78 -3.41
C ARG A 13 5.74 7.82 -2.24
N ILE A 14 4.55 7.30 -1.95
CA ILE A 14 4.27 6.49 -0.77
C ILE A 14 3.98 5.06 -1.20
N ALA A 15 4.81 4.11 -0.75
CA ALA A 15 4.55 2.69 -0.91
C ALA A 15 3.79 2.15 0.31
N VAL A 16 2.65 1.49 0.08
CA VAL A 16 1.83 0.86 1.13
C VAL A 16 1.87 -0.66 0.94
N LEU A 17 2.42 -1.36 1.92
CA LEU A 17 2.51 -2.82 1.90
C LEU A 17 1.34 -3.42 2.65
N ALA A 18 0.28 -3.84 1.94
CA ALA A 18 -0.93 -4.41 2.55
C ALA A 18 -1.24 -5.83 2.04
N HIS A 19 -0.38 -6.43 1.22
CA HIS A 19 -0.61 -7.74 0.61
C HIS A 19 -0.80 -8.90 1.61
N ASN A 20 -0.42 -8.70 2.88
CA ASN A 20 -0.58 -9.66 3.96
C ASN A 20 -1.87 -9.44 4.80
N LEU A 21 -2.56 -8.31 4.63
CA LEU A 21 -3.79 -7.97 5.37
C LEU A 21 -5.04 -8.62 4.78
N ARG A 22 -5.18 -9.91 5.05
CA ARG A 22 -6.21 -10.76 4.43
C ARG A 22 -7.35 -11.16 5.35
N VAL A 23 -7.12 -11.12 6.66
CA VAL A 23 -7.99 -11.76 7.65
C VAL A 23 -8.39 -10.78 8.76
N ALA A 24 -9.57 -11.03 9.32
CA ALA A 24 -10.10 -10.36 10.52
C ALA A 24 -9.97 -8.82 10.49
N GLY A 25 -9.66 -8.21 11.63
CA GLY A 25 -9.55 -6.76 11.77
C GLY A 25 -8.52 -6.12 10.82
N GLY A 26 -7.46 -6.84 10.47
CA GLY A 26 -6.43 -6.35 9.55
C GLY A 26 -6.97 -6.02 8.16
N LEU A 27 -7.89 -6.82 7.64
CA LEU A 27 -8.54 -6.56 6.35
C LEU A 27 -9.34 -5.24 6.37
N SER A 28 -10.12 -5.00 7.42
CA SER A 28 -10.91 -3.77 7.55
C SER A 28 -10.02 -2.54 7.75
N VAL A 29 -8.99 -2.65 8.60
CA VAL A 29 -8.04 -1.56 8.86
C VAL A 29 -7.26 -1.21 7.60
N GLY A 30 -6.72 -2.19 6.88
CA GLY A 30 -5.95 -1.96 5.66
C GLY A 30 -6.75 -1.20 4.61
N LYS A 31 -8.00 -1.64 4.36
CA LYS A 31 -8.91 -0.95 3.43
C LYS A 31 -9.21 0.48 3.86
N ASN A 32 -9.52 0.70 5.13
CA ASN A 32 -9.84 2.02 5.65
C ASN A 32 -8.65 2.98 5.59
N VAL A 33 -7.44 2.50 5.90
CA VAL A 33 -6.21 3.30 5.82
C VAL A 33 -5.93 3.71 4.38
N ILE A 34 -5.94 2.77 3.43
CA ILE A 34 -5.69 3.08 2.01
C ILE A 34 -6.75 4.05 1.46
N ALA A 35 -8.04 3.82 1.77
CA ALA A 35 -9.11 4.72 1.37
C ALA A 35 -8.96 6.12 1.98
N ALA A 36 -8.57 6.20 3.25
CA ALA A 36 -8.33 7.47 3.92
C ALA A 36 -7.16 8.23 3.27
N LEU A 37 -6.03 7.58 2.98
CA LEU A 37 -4.88 8.19 2.33
C LEU A 37 -5.25 8.83 0.99
N GLY A 38 -5.96 8.10 0.13
CA GLY A 38 -6.44 8.63 -1.15
C GLY A 38 -7.41 9.81 -1.03
N ARG A 39 -8.14 9.91 0.09
CA ARG A 39 -9.10 10.99 0.36
C ARG A 39 -8.45 12.22 0.99
N VAL A 40 -7.56 12.03 1.98
CA VAL A 40 -7.00 13.13 2.78
C VAL A 40 -5.74 13.73 2.17
N ALA A 41 -5.00 12.94 1.39
CA ALA A 41 -3.76 13.37 0.75
C ALA A 41 -3.69 12.91 -0.72
N PRO A 42 -4.67 13.31 -1.57
CA PRO A 42 -4.70 12.96 -2.99
C PRO A 42 -3.55 13.60 -3.80
N GLU A 43 -2.82 14.55 -3.21
CA GLU A 43 -1.65 15.20 -3.81
C GLU A 43 -0.43 14.26 -3.93
N HIS A 44 -0.41 13.12 -3.24
CA HIS A 44 0.69 12.16 -3.29
C HIS A 44 0.50 11.12 -4.39
N THR A 45 1.58 10.40 -4.70
CA THR A 45 1.57 9.24 -5.58
C THR A 45 1.70 7.98 -4.72
N TYR A 46 0.85 7.00 -4.96
CA TYR A 46 0.76 5.78 -4.16
C TYR A 46 1.18 4.56 -4.96
N PHE A 47 1.83 3.62 -4.28
CA PHE A 47 2.01 2.25 -4.75
C PHE A 47 1.52 1.30 -3.68
N CYS A 48 0.41 0.61 -3.93
CA CYS A 48 -0.21 -0.30 -2.97
C CYS A 48 0.03 -1.75 -3.38
N THR A 49 0.66 -2.53 -2.51
CA THR A 49 0.63 -3.99 -2.65
C THR A 49 -0.58 -4.52 -1.90
N ILE A 50 -1.43 -5.29 -2.57
CA ILE A 50 -2.76 -5.64 -2.06
C ILE A 50 -3.06 -7.13 -2.26
N PRO A 51 -3.85 -7.75 -1.36
CA PRO A 51 -4.31 -9.11 -1.55
C PRO A 51 -5.36 -9.17 -2.65
N GLU A 52 -5.36 -10.27 -3.41
CA GLU A 52 -6.32 -10.50 -4.49
C GLU A 52 -7.74 -10.78 -3.96
N GLY A 53 -8.74 -10.07 -4.50
CA GLY A 53 -10.16 -10.39 -4.36
C GLY A 53 -10.79 -10.01 -3.02
N LEU A 54 -10.23 -9.02 -2.30
CA LEU A 54 -10.71 -8.64 -0.95
C LEU A 54 -11.27 -7.20 -0.86
N GLY A 55 -11.45 -6.55 -2.01
CA GLY A 55 -12.06 -5.22 -2.09
C GLY A 55 -11.05 -4.06 -2.08
N TYR A 56 -9.75 -4.35 -2.15
CA TYR A 56 -8.70 -3.33 -2.18
C TYR A 56 -8.56 -2.71 -3.56
N GLU A 57 -8.84 -3.50 -4.59
CA GLU A 57 -8.76 -3.14 -5.99
C GLU A 57 -9.65 -1.94 -6.29
N GLU A 58 -10.92 -2.00 -5.88
CA GLU A 58 -11.92 -0.94 -6.07
C GLU A 58 -11.59 0.31 -5.26
N ILE A 59 -10.95 0.16 -4.10
CA ILE A 59 -10.46 1.30 -3.31
C ILE A 59 -9.32 1.98 -4.06
N CYS A 60 -8.32 1.22 -4.52
CA CYS A 60 -7.14 1.76 -5.17
C CYS A 60 -7.47 2.44 -6.51
N GLN A 61 -8.44 1.90 -7.27
CA GLN A 61 -8.92 2.51 -8.52
C GLN A 61 -9.51 3.92 -8.32
N LYS A 62 -10.03 4.23 -7.13
CA LYS A 62 -10.59 5.55 -6.80
C LYS A 62 -9.52 6.58 -6.44
N ILE A 63 -8.26 6.18 -6.31
CA ILE A 63 -7.16 7.06 -5.92
C ILE A 63 -6.50 7.62 -7.20
N PRO A 64 -6.42 8.95 -7.40
CA PRO A 64 -6.02 9.56 -8.67
C PRO A 64 -4.63 9.16 -9.21
N ARG A 65 -3.70 8.76 -8.33
CA ARG A 65 -2.32 8.38 -8.66
C ARG A 65 -1.87 7.16 -7.87
N CYS A 66 -2.60 6.06 -8.01
CA CYS A 66 -2.29 4.81 -7.34
C CYS A 66 -1.91 3.71 -8.33
N GLN A 67 -0.71 3.17 -8.18
CA GLN A 67 -0.30 1.93 -8.80
C GLN A 67 -0.57 0.77 -7.85
N THR A 68 -0.99 -0.37 -8.37
CA THR A 68 -1.27 -1.55 -7.56
C THR A 68 -0.41 -2.73 -7.98
N LEU A 69 0.05 -3.49 -6.98
CA LEU A 69 0.64 -4.81 -7.17
C LEU A 69 -0.21 -5.83 -6.42
N VAL A 70 -1.01 -6.57 -7.19
CA VAL A 70 -1.90 -7.61 -6.65
C VAL A 70 -1.08 -8.87 -6.35
N HIS A 71 -1.17 -9.35 -5.12
CA HIS A 71 -0.59 -10.61 -4.67
C HIS A 71 -1.67 -11.69 -4.60
N GLY A 72 -1.61 -12.64 -5.52
CA GLY A 72 -2.48 -13.82 -5.49
C GLY A 72 -2.00 -14.84 -4.45
N HIS A 73 -2.92 -15.30 -3.60
CA HIS A 73 -2.61 -16.20 -2.48
C HIS A 73 -2.69 -17.69 -2.83
N LYS A 74 -3.15 -18.02 -4.03
CA LYS A 74 -3.21 -19.40 -4.53
C LYS A 74 -1.81 -19.78 -5.04
N GLY A 75 -1.04 -20.55 -4.29
CA GLY A 75 0.31 -20.97 -4.75
C GLY A 75 1.31 -21.44 -3.70
N GLY A 76 0.89 -21.60 -2.44
CA GLY A 76 1.74 -22.14 -1.38
C GLY A 76 2.97 -21.27 -1.06
N PHE A 77 3.90 -21.86 -0.30
CA PHE A 77 5.07 -21.17 0.25
C PHE A 77 6.01 -20.63 -0.82
N VAL A 78 6.27 -21.39 -1.90
CA VAL A 78 7.23 -21.00 -2.95
C VAL A 78 6.79 -19.73 -3.68
N ARG A 79 5.50 -19.63 -4.04
CA ARG A 79 4.99 -18.43 -4.73
C ARG A 79 5.02 -17.20 -3.82
N ARG A 80 4.74 -17.37 -2.53
CA ARG A 80 4.91 -16.30 -1.52
C ARG A 80 6.36 -15.87 -1.44
N TRP A 81 7.29 -16.81 -1.30
CA TRP A 81 8.71 -16.51 -1.21
C TRP A 81 9.24 -15.79 -2.46
N LEU A 82 8.87 -16.24 -3.66
CA LEU A 82 9.23 -15.57 -4.91
C LEU A 82 8.69 -14.13 -4.98
N PHE A 83 7.47 -13.92 -4.49
CA PHE A 83 6.88 -12.59 -4.42
C PHE A 83 7.67 -11.68 -3.47
N GLU A 84 7.90 -12.12 -2.24
CA GLU A 84 8.54 -11.34 -1.16
C GLU A 84 10.02 -11.06 -1.46
N VAL A 85 10.75 -12.01 -2.03
CA VAL A 85 12.20 -11.91 -2.22
C VAL A 85 12.57 -11.24 -3.54
N PHE A 86 11.78 -11.42 -4.61
CA PHE A 86 12.15 -10.91 -5.93
C PHE A 86 11.19 -9.85 -6.46
N ARG A 87 9.88 -10.13 -6.45
CA ARG A 87 8.91 -9.27 -7.12
C ARG A 87 8.66 -7.97 -6.36
N LEU A 88 8.48 -8.07 -5.04
CA LEU A 88 8.21 -6.95 -4.17
C LEU A 88 9.40 -5.97 -4.13
N PRO A 89 10.65 -6.39 -3.86
CA PRO A 89 11.79 -5.47 -3.82
C PRO A 89 11.98 -4.75 -5.15
N LYS A 90 11.90 -5.48 -6.28
CA LYS A 90 12.01 -4.89 -7.62
C LYS A 90 10.92 -3.84 -7.88
N ALA A 91 9.68 -4.10 -7.46
CA ALA A 91 8.59 -3.16 -7.63
C ALA A 91 8.78 -1.91 -6.78
N ILE A 92 9.23 -2.07 -5.53
CA ILE A 92 9.53 -0.97 -4.61
C ILE A 92 10.68 -0.12 -5.13
N GLU A 93 11.77 -0.74 -5.58
CA GLU A 93 12.91 -0.06 -6.19
C GLU A 93 12.50 0.71 -7.45
N SER A 94 11.68 0.11 -8.32
CA SER A 94 11.17 0.79 -9.52
C SER A 94 10.27 1.97 -9.16
N PHE A 95 9.49 1.85 -8.10
CA PHE A 95 8.62 2.91 -7.63
C PHE A 95 9.39 4.06 -6.96
N ARG A 96 10.57 3.81 -6.37
CA ARG A 96 11.37 4.81 -5.63
C ARG A 96 10.53 5.60 -4.61
N PRO A 97 9.99 4.94 -3.56
CA PRO A 97 9.21 5.63 -2.54
C PRO A 97 10.09 6.55 -1.69
N ASP A 98 9.53 7.70 -1.32
CA ASP A 98 10.05 8.55 -0.25
C ASP A 98 9.67 7.99 1.14
N LEU A 99 8.56 7.25 1.18
CA LEU A 99 8.02 6.65 2.40
C LEU A 99 7.49 5.25 2.11
N LEU A 100 7.84 4.30 2.98
CA LEU A 100 7.32 2.93 2.96
C LEU A 100 6.50 2.66 4.22
N LEU A 101 5.22 2.36 4.03
CA LEU A 101 4.25 2.05 5.08
C LEU A 101 3.98 0.54 5.07
N GLY A 102 4.57 -0.18 6.01
CA GLY A 102 4.30 -1.60 6.23
C GLY A 102 3.01 -1.80 7.01
N LEU A 103 1.95 -2.27 6.36
CA LEU A 103 0.72 -2.67 7.03
C LEU A 103 0.75 -4.20 7.20
N GLY A 104 1.29 -4.64 8.32
CA GLY A 104 1.42 -6.05 8.67
C GLY A 104 0.63 -6.41 9.92
N ILE A 105 0.24 -7.68 10.01
CA ILE A 105 0.01 -8.35 11.29
C ILE A 105 1.30 -9.13 11.58
N LEU A 106 1.79 -9.06 12.81
CA LEU A 106 2.77 -10.01 13.31
C LEU A 106 2.04 -11.36 13.44
N ASP A 107 2.18 -12.20 12.41
CA ASP A 107 1.84 -13.63 12.48
C ASP A 107 2.89 -14.38 13.33
#